data_AF-A0A2E5KSX2-F1
#
_entry.id   AF-A0A2E5KSX2-F1
#
_cell.length_a   1.000
_cell.length_b   1.000
_cell.length_c   1.000
_cell.angle_alpha   90.00
_cell.angle_beta   90.00
_cell.angle_gamma   90.00
#
_symmetry.space_group_name_H-M   'P 1'
#
loop_
_entity.id
_entity.type
_entity.pdbx_description
1 polymer ?
#
loop_
_entity_poly.entity_id
_entity_poly.type
_entity_poly.pdbx_seq_one_letter_code
_entity_poly.pdbx_strand_id
1 'polypeptide(L)'
;MPATAELCASCHGNDGRSERDDFPHLAGQKEGYLRRQLTVLRNSADINPAVDFDVDLRHHGKMAPNVESLSSDEIASLAQYYSGLSCQ
;
A
#
# COMPACT_ATOMS: atom_id res chain seq x y z
N MET A 1 16.03 -1.34 3.10
CA MET A 1 14.65 -1.57 3.56
C MET A 1 14.22 -0.35 4.37
N PRO A 2 13.15 0.36 3.98
CA PRO A 2 12.56 1.43 4.79
C PRO A 2 12.08 0.89 6.14
N ALA A 3 12.19 1.66 7.23
CA ALA A 3 11.74 1.24 8.56
C ALA A 3 10.23 0.87 8.58
N THR A 4 9.42 1.53 7.75
CA THR A 4 7.99 1.24 7.61
C THR A 4 7.68 -0.06 6.85
N ALA A 5 8.61 -0.58 6.04
CA ALA A 5 8.38 -1.80 5.26
C ALA A 5 8.29 -3.06 6.14
N GLU A 6 8.85 -3.00 7.34
CA GLU A 6 8.85 -4.08 8.34
C GLU A 6 7.41 -4.42 8.78
N LEU A 7 6.56 -3.40 8.95
CA LEU A 7 5.14 -3.55 9.25
C LEU A 7 4.37 -4.18 8.09
N CYS A 8 4.68 -3.73 6.86
CA CYS A 8 4.03 -4.22 5.64
C CYS A 8 4.34 -5.71 5.38
N ALA A 9 5.57 -6.14 5.68
CA ALA A 9 6.03 -7.51 5.49
C ALA A 9 5.24 -8.54 6.30
N SER A 10 4.66 -8.14 7.44
CA SER A 10 3.84 -9.03 8.28
C SER A 10 2.64 -9.65 7.54
N CYS A 11 2.10 -8.94 6.53
CA CYS A 11 1.00 -9.42 5.71
C CYS A 11 1.42 -9.68 4.26
N HIS A 12 2.32 -8.86 3.71
CA HIS A 12 2.70 -8.90 2.30
C HIS A 12 4.00 -9.68 2.03
N GLY A 13 4.60 -10.28 3.06
CA GLY A 13 5.85 -11.04 2.97
C GLY A 13 7.10 -10.16 3.02
N ASN A 14 8.20 -10.72 3.53
CA ASN A 14 9.49 -10.02 3.67
C ASN A 14 10.07 -9.57 2.32
N ASP A 15 9.85 -10.34 1.27
CA ASP A 15 10.25 -10.05 -0.10
C ASP A 15 9.12 -9.42 -0.91
N GLY A 16 8.04 -8.95 -0.27
CA GLY A 16 6.86 -8.44 -0.93
C GLY A 16 6.03 -9.52 -1.63
N ARG A 17 6.25 -10.81 -1.31
CA ARG A 17 5.39 -11.91 -1.74
C ARG A 17 4.63 -12.48 -0.55
N SER A 18 3.32 -12.26 -0.51
CA SER A 18 2.52 -12.89 0.54
C SER A 18 2.46 -14.41 0.37
N GLU A 19 2.51 -15.13 1.49
CA GLU A 19 2.22 -16.57 1.56
C GLU A 19 0.72 -16.87 1.63
N ARG A 20 -0.12 -15.83 1.71
CA ARG A 20 -1.56 -15.95 1.85
C ARG A 20 -2.28 -15.31 0.66
N ASP A 21 -3.29 -16.02 0.14
CA ASP A 21 -4.07 -15.57 -1.01
C ASP A 21 -4.87 -14.29 -0.75
N ASP A 22 -5.15 -13.96 0.53
CA ASP A 22 -5.91 -12.75 0.90
C ASP A 22 -5.07 -11.46 0.95
N PHE A 23 -3.75 -11.55 0.73
CA PHE A 23 -2.86 -10.40 0.66
C PHE A 23 -2.12 -10.37 -0.67
N PRO A 24 -2.20 -9.26 -1.43
CA PRO A 24 -1.56 -9.17 -2.73
C PRO A 24 -0.03 -9.12 -2.61
N HIS A 25 0.65 -9.65 -3.62
CA HIS A 25 2.08 -9.44 -3.83
C HIS A 25 2.37 -7.98 -4.20
N LEU A 26 3.42 -7.42 -3.59
CA LEU A 26 3.92 -6.07 -3.84
C LEU A 26 5.21 -6.09 -4.68
N ALA A 27 5.96 -7.19 -4.63
CA ALA A 27 7.26 -7.34 -5.28
C ALA A 27 7.17 -7.09 -6.80
N GLY A 28 8.04 -6.22 -7.31
CA GLY A 28 8.14 -5.93 -8.74
C GLY A 28 6.93 -5.20 -9.34
N GLN A 29 5.99 -4.74 -8.49
CA GLN A 29 4.87 -3.95 -8.95
C GLN A 29 5.33 -2.57 -9.40
N LYS A 30 4.63 -1.97 -10.37
CA LYS A 30 4.97 -0.65 -10.90
C LYS A 30 4.97 0.39 -9.77
N GLU A 31 6.08 1.12 -9.64
CA GLU A 31 6.25 2.14 -8.59
C GLU A 31 5.09 3.15 -8.58
N GLY A 32 4.73 3.70 -9.74
CA GLY A 32 3.63 4.66 -9.86
C GLY A 32 2.28 4.07 -9.44
N TYR A 33 2.05 2.78 -9.66
CA TYR A 33 0.86 2.10 -9.16
C TYR A 33 0.90 1.99 -7.64
N LEU A 34 1.99 1.50 -7.04
CA LEU A 34 2.15 1.41 -5.59
C LEU A 34 1.96 2.76 -4.89
N ARG A 35 2.59 3.83 -5.39
CA ARG A 35 2.41 5.20 -4.85
C ARG A 35 0.95 5.62 -4.89
N ARG A 36 0.27 5.41 -6.02
CA ARG A 36 -1.15 5.77 -6.17
C ARG A 36 -2.02 4.95 -5.22
N GLN A 37 -1.81 3.64 -5.13
CA GLN A 37 -2.58 2.76 -4.25
C GLN A 37 -2.44 3.16 -2.78
N LEU A 38 -1.22 3.36 -2.29
CA LEU A 38 -0.98 3.78 -0.90
C LEU A 38 -1.59 5.15 -0.61
N THR A 39 -1.49 6.09 -1.55
CA THR A 39 -2.10 7.42 -1.41
C THR A 39 -3.63 7.33 -1.34
N VAL A 40 -4.25 6.55 -2.24
CA VAL A 40 -5.70 6.36 -2.25
C VAL A 40 -6.15 5.64 -0.97
N LEU A 41 -5.47 4.58 -0.55
CA LEU A 41 -5.80 3.85 0.68
C LEU A 41 -5.69 4.75 1.92
N ARG A 42 -4.64 5.57 2.01
CA ARG A 42 -4.47 6.56 3.10
C ARG A 42 -5.60 7.56 3.12
N ASN A 43 -5.84 8.22 1.99
CA ASN A 43 -6.86 9.26 1.89
C ASN A 43 -8.27 8.68 2.02
N SER A 44 -8.44 7.38 1.72
CA SER A 44 -9.74 6.71 1.86
C SER A 44 -10.21 6.64 3.29
N ALA A 45 -9.31 6.69 4.29
CA ALA A 45 -9.67 6.75 5.70
C ALA A 45 -10.66 7.90 6.02
N ASP A 46 -10.58 9.01 5.27
CA ASP A 46 -11.39 10.20 5.46
C ASP A 46 -12.59 10.30 4.48
N ILE A 47 -12.78 9.32 3.58
CA ILE A 47 -13.83 9.36 2.56
C ILE A 47 -15.17 8.94 3.17
N ASN A 48 -16.20 9.75 2.89
CA ASN A 48 -17.58 9.38 3.15
C ASN A 48 -18.26 8.95 1.82
N PRO A 49 -18.49 7.64 1.61
CA PRO A 49 -19.08 7.13 0.37
C PRO A 49 -20.50 7.62 0.08
N ALA A 50 -21.16 8.29 1.03
CA ALA A 50 -22.47 8.92 0.82
C ALA A 50 -22.38 10.31 0.17
N VAL A 51 -21.21 10.95 0.15
CA VAL A 51 -21.02 12.31 -0.40
C VAL A 51 -19.85 12.44 -1.37
N ASP A 52 -18.90 11.50 -1.33
CA ASP A 52 -17.68 11.51 -2.13
C ASP A 52 -17.78 10.48 -3.28
N PHE A 53 -18.61 10.79 -4.28
CA PHE A 53 -18.95 9.86 -5.37
C PHE A 53 -17.86 9.65 -6.43
N ASP A 54 -16.83 10.50 -6.48
CA ASP A 54 -15.80 10.52 -7.55
C ASP A 54 -14.38 10.20 -7.04
N VAL A 55 -14.27 9.69 -5.81
CA VAL A 55 -12.97 9.28 -5.26
C VAL A 55 -12.77 7.79 -5.52
N ASP A 56 -11.58 7.38 -5.96
CA ASP A 56 -11.23 5.96 -6.13
C ASP A 56 -11.39 5.25 -4.78
N LEU A 57 -12.50 4.52 -4.62
CA LEU A 57 -12.89 3.85 -3.38
C LEU A 57 -12.06 2.58 -3.19
N ARG A 58 -10.77 2.73 -2.91
CA ARG A 58 -9.98 1.65 -2.32
C ARG A 58 -9.98 1.80 -0.82
N HIS A 59 -11.17 1.85 -0.23
CA HIS A 59 -11.33 1.72 1.20
C HIS A 59 -11.24 0.24 1.55
N HIS A 60 -10.16 -0.16 2.25
CA HIS A 60 -9.96 -1.54 2.64
C HIS A 60 -9.70 -1.62 4.14
N GLY A 61 -10.63 -2.24 4.88
CA GLY A 61 -10.62 -2.22 6.35
C GLY A 61 -9.34 -2.76 7.00
N LYS A 62 -8.59 -3.64 6.32
CA LYS A 62 -7.28 -4.09 6.80
C LYS A 62 -6.13 -3.12 6.46
N MET A 63 -6.21 -2.40 5.35
CA MET A 63 -5.09 -1.56 4.89
C MET A 63 -5.18 -0.13 5.39
N ALA A 64 -6.38 0.46 5.47
CA ALA A 64 -6.60 1.84 5.92
C ALA A 64 -5.84 2.21 7.21
N PRO A 65 -5.97 1.46 8.34
CA PRO A 65 -5.25 1.81 9.59
C PRO A 65 -3.73 1.64 9.48
N ASN A 66 -3.23 0.89 8.50
CA ASN A 66 -1.80 0.66 8.30
C ASN A 66 -1.15 1.73 7.41
N VAL A 67 -1.96 2.57 6.75
CA VAL A 67 -1.46 3.60 5.82
C VAL A 67 -1.89 5.02 6.20
N GLU A 68 -2.86 5.18 7.12
CA GLU A 68 -3.43 6.47 7.52
C GLU A 68 -2.38 7.48 8.01
N SER A 69 -1.33 7.01 8.69
CA SER A 69 -0.28 7.85 9.26
C SER A 69 0.94 8.03 8.35
N LEU A 70 0.96 7.40 7.17
CA LEU A 70 2.11 7.48 6.27
C LEU A 70 2.21 8.86 5.61
N SER A 71 3.39 9.46 5.74
CA SER A 71 3.76 10.65 4.98
C SER A 71 3.92 10.34 3.49
N SER A 72 3.83 11.38 2.66
CA SER A 72 4.03 11.24 1.22
C SER A 72 5.44 10.74 0.85
N ASP A 73 6.45 11.04 1.67
CA ASP A 73 7.84 10.60 1.49
C ASP A 73 8.01 9.11 1.84
N GLU A 74 7.32 8.64 2.89
CA GLU A 74 7.27 7.22 3.23
C GLU A 74 6.57 6.42 2.14
N ILE A 75 5.46 6.93 1.60
CA ILE A 75 4.76 6.30 0.47
C ILE A 75 5.69 6.18 -0.75
N ALA A 76 6.44 7.23 -1.07
CA ALA A 76 7.40 7.19 -2.18
C ALA A 76 8.51 6.15 -1.92
N SER A 77 9.06 6.14 -0.71
CA SER A 77 10.12 5.20 -0.31
C SER A 77 9.66 3.73 -0.34
N LEU A 78 8.44 3.45 0.14
CA LEU A 78 7.84 2.12 0.10
C LEU A 78 7.58 1.66 -1.33
N ALA A 79 7.03 2.54 -2.16
CA ALA A 79 6.76 2.21 -3.56
C ALA A 79 8.04 1.93 -4.35
N GLN A 80 9.09 2.73 -4.15
CA GLN A 80 10.39 2.50 -4.77
C GLN A 80 11.05 1.22 -4.28
N TYR A 81 10.92 0.92 -2.97
CA TYR A 81 11.45 -0.30 -2.40
C TYR A 81 10.81 -1.55 -3.01
N TYR A 82 9.48 -1.66 -2.98
CA TYR A 82 8.77 -2.85 -3.47
C TYR A 82 8.83 -3.00 -5.00
N SER A 83 8.87 -1.90 -5.75
CA SER A 83 9.04 -1.94 -7.21
C SER A 83 10.40 -2.47 -7.65
N GLY A 84 11.44 -2.27 -6.83
CA GLY A 84 12.79 -2.77 -7.06
C GLY A 84 13.00 -4.24 -6.70
N LEU A 85 12.01 -4.90 -6.06
CA LEU A 85 12.09 -6.34 -5.76
C LEU A 85 11.83 -7.18 -7.01
N SER A 86 12.36 -8.40 -7.02
CA SER A 86 12.22 -9.30 -8.17
C SER A 86 10.76 -9.71 -8.38
N CYS A 87 10.27 -9.57 -9.61
CA CYS A 87 9.01 -10.14 -10.08
C CYS A 87 9.28 -11.57 -10.58
N GLN A 88 9.35 -12.53 -9.66
CA GLN A 88 9.31 -13.97 -9.99
C GLN A 88 8.16 -14.62 -9.24
#